data_AF-A0A8H7MGM5-F1
#
_entry.id   AF-A0A8H7MGM5-F1
#
_cell.length_a   1.000
_cell.length_b   1.000
_cell.length_c   1.000
_cell.angle_alpha   90.00
_cell.angle_beta   90.00
_cell.angle_gamma   90.00
#
_symmetry.space_group_name_H-M   'P 1'
#
loop_
_entity.id
_entity.type
_entity.pdbx_description
1 polymer ?
#
loop_
_entity_poly.entity_id
_entity_poly.type
_entity_poly.pdbx_seq_one_letter_code
_entity_poly.pdbx_strand_id
1 'polypeptide(L)'
;MRASIIYSAAFVASFASAAPTGKRQSGLSPDGNYFPLANGFPDPNREGEITIQDGAHGTLPNGPPPAALSAEGVTNLKLIALNELFEVAFFTELIYNVTNKVSGYDLGMGHDYMLDSLNAIVNQEELHVLNANGALEHFKQEKIQPCKYNFPVEDFQSAIALAGTFTDVVLGTLQDVNQIFAKNQDDGLVRAVTSVVGNEAEQEGFFRLMQKKRPSSQPFLTTATRDFAFTAIQDFVVEGSCPNIATIPLKRFKPLSLETKTIPAENQKLKFSFKMKDAGMYDTNDMRLTYLNGQNQPIVQKFENVKMEGEKVFFETPFPYDDFLMNGLTIAAVTMGADEFADADKMAEAAVFGPGLIEVD
;
A
#
# COMPACT_ATOMS: atom_id res chain seq x y z
N MET A 1 5.57 -42.52 29.10
CA MET A 1 5.38 -41.10 29.47
C MET A 1 5.02 -40.35 28.20
N ARG A 2 3.74 -39.96 28.03
CA ARG A 2 3.28 -39.17 26.89
C ARG A 2 3.33 -37.70 27.32
N ALA A 3 4.25 -36.94 26.74
CA ALA A 3 4.29 -35.49 26.92
C ALA A 3 3.27 -34.87 25.96
N SER A 4 2.16 -34.38 26.50
CA SER A 4 1.24 -33.51 25.79
C SER A 4 1.92 -32.16 25.59
N ILE A 5 2.27 -31.83 24.35
CA ILE A 5 2.68 -30.48 23.97
C ILE A 5 1.38 -29.69 23.79
N ILE A 6 1.16 -28.75 24.70
CA ILE A 6 0.10 -27.75 24.59
C ILE A 6 0.52 -26.79 23.47
N TYR A 7 -0.19 -26.84 22.34
CA TYR A 7 -0.08 -25.82 21.31
C TYR A 7 -0.78 -24.56 21.84
N SER A 8 0.01 -23.57 22.26
CA SER A 8 -0.49 -22.21 22.43
C SER A 8 -0.80 -21.66 21.03
N ALA A 9 -2.08 -21.48 20.72
CA ALA A 9 -2.53 -20.73 19.56
C ALA A 9 -2.01 -19.29 19.70
N ALA A 10 -1.05 -18.91 18.86
CA ALA A 10 -0.63 -17.53 18.74
C ALA A 10 -1.74 -16.78 17.99
N PHE A 11 -2.43 -15.86 18.68
CA PHE A 11 -3.37 -14.94 18.06
C PHE A 11 -2.62 -14.07 17.04
N VAL A 12 -3.00 -14.18 15.78
CA VAL A 12 -2.55 -13.31 14.70
C VAL A 12 -3.26 -11.97 14.89
N ALA A 13 -2.50 -10.91 15.12
CA ALA A 13 -3.03 -9.56 15.10
C ALA A 13 -3.17 -9.13 13.63
N SER A 14 -4.39 -9.14 13.10
CA SER A 14 -4.73 -8.41 11.88
C SER A 14 -4.50 -6.92 12.17
N PHE A 15 -3.76 -6.20 11.32
CA PHE A 15 -3.65 -4.75 11.48
C PHE A 15 -4.85 -4.10 10.82
N ALA A 16 -5.81 -3.68 11.63
CA ALA A 16 -6.71 -2.63 11.19
C ALA A 16 -5.98 -1.31 11.31
N SER A 17 -5.75 -0.62 10.17
CA SER A 17 -5.23 0.75 10.15
C SER A 17 -6.15 1.64 10.99
N ALA A 18 -5.76 1.83 12.24
CA ALA A 18 -6.38 2.72 13.20
C ALA A 18 -5.72 4.07 13.08
N ALA A 19 -6.50 5.14 13.27
CA ALA A 19 -6.04 6.53 13.37
C ALA A 19 -4.67 6.68 14.08
N PRO A 20 -3.85 7.66 13.66
CA PRO A 20 -2.43 7.70 13.97
C PRO A 20 -2.18 7.67 15.48
N THR A 21 -1.50 6.60 15.92
CA THR A 21 -0.87 6.55 17.24
C THR A 21 0.21 7.63 17.29
N GLY A 22 0.41 8.22 18.48
CA GLY A 22 1.29 9.36 18.65
C GLY A 22 2.70 9.08 18.16
N LYS A 23 3.32 10.08 17.50
CA LYS A 23 4.68 10.04 16.97
C LYS A 23 5.66 9.37 17.94
N ARG A 24 6.19 8.20 17.57
CA ARG A 24 7.51 7.81 18.04
C ARG A 24 8.50 8.40 17.04
N GLN A 25 9.27 9.39 17.49
CA GLN A 25 10.30 10.00 16.66
C GLN A 25 11.37 8.93 16.38
N SER A 26 11.41 8.40 15.15
CA SER A 26 12.67 7.89 14.63
C SER A 26 13.67 9.04 14.74
N GLY A 27 14.87 8.77 15.28
CA GLY A 27 15.90 9.81 15.41
C GLY A 27 16.36 10.38 14.05
N LEU A 28 16.03 9.68 12.96
CA LEU A 28 16.41 10.02 11.59
C LEU A 28 15.66 11.24 11.06
N SER A 29 14.34 11.27 11.18
CA SER A 29 13.51 12.31 10.55
C SER A 29 12.40 12.83 11.47
N PRO A 30 12.73 13.67 12.47
CA PRO A 30 11.74 14.21 13.40
C PRO A 30 10.62 15.03 12.73
N ASP A 31 10.89 15.57 11.54
CA ASP A 31 9.98 16.39 10.75
C ASP A 31 9.42 15.68 9.49
N GLY A 32 9.74 14.39 9.29
CA GLY A 32 9.25 13.58 8.18
C GLY A 32 9.94 13.83 6.83
N ASN A 33 11.05 14.58 6.82
CA ASN A 33 11.93 14.72 5.66
C ASN A 33 12.94 13.56 5.56
N TYR A 34 12.84 12.74 4.51
CA TYR A 34 13.78 11.63 4.27
C TYR A 34 14.78 11.91 3.15
N PHE A 35 14.52 12.93 2.33
CA PHE A 35 15.29 13.23 1.12
C PHE A 35 16.05 14.56 1.23
N PRO A 36 17.19 14.72 0.52
CA PRO A 36 17.85 13.70 -0.30
C PRO A 36 18.57 12.63 0.54
N LEU A 37 18.74 11.44 -0.04
CA LEU A 37 19.55 10.37 0.56
C LEU A 37 21.05 10.58 0.30
N ALA A 38 21.90 9.84 1.02
CA ALA A 38 23.36 9.99 0.97
C ALA A 38 23.97 9.71 -0.42
N ASN A 39 23.33 8.86 -1.22
CA ASN A 39 23.69 8.56 -2.61
C ASN A 39 23.20 9.62 -3.62
N GLY A 40 22.54 10.69 -3.15
CA GLY A 40 22.01 11.78 -3.98
C GLY A 40 20.57 11.58 -4.47
N PHE A 41 19.92 10.47 -4.13
CA PHE A 41 18.52 10.24 -4.46
C PHE A 41 17.59 11.34 -3.90
N PRO A 42 16.55 11.81 -4.63
CA PRO A 42 15.95 11.25 -5.85
C PRO A 42 16.63 11.64 -7.17
N ASP A 43 17.67 12.48 -7.14
CA ASP A 43 18.39 12.95 -8.33
C ASP A 43 19.88 12.57 -8.25
N PRO A 44 20.21 11.27 -8.19
CA PRO A 44 21.58 10.82 -8.03
C PRO A 44 22.42 11.22 -9.25
N ASN A 45 23.69 11.54 -9.00
CA ASN A 45 24.66 11.64 -10.09
C ASN A 45 25.06 10.24 -10.57
N ARG A 46 25.98 10.15 -11.55
CA ARG A 46 26.41 8.86 -12.10
C ARG A 46 27.00 7.89 -11.07
N GLU A 47 27.74 8.40 -10.08
CA GLU A 47 28.31 7.57 -9.01
C GLU A 47 27.21 7.05 -8.08
N GLY A 48 26.27 7.93 -7.69
CA GLY A 48 25.09 7.57 -6.93
C GLY A 48 24.24 6.50 -7.62
N GLU A 49 23.99 6.64 -8.92
CA GLU A 49 23.26 5.63 -9.71
C GLU A 49 24.01 4.28 -9.73
N ILE A 50 25.34 4.27 -9.82
CA ILE A 50 26.13 3.04 -9.74
C ILE A 50 26.00 2.40 -8.35
N THR A 51 26.06 3.19 -7.29
CA THR A 51 25.86 2.69 -5.91
C THR A 51 24.47 2.07 -5.74
N ILE A 52 23.43 2.73 -6.24
CA ILE A 52 22.05 2.22 -6.18
C ILE A 52 21.95 0.89 -6.93
N GLN A 53 22.46 0.82 -8.16
CA GLN A 53 22.39 -0.41 -8.96
C GLN A 53 23.18 -1.58 -8.34
N ASP A 54 24.36 -1.31 -7.76
CA ASP A 54 25.14 -2.33 -7.06
C ASP A 54 24.38 -2.86 -5.83
N GLY A 55 23.81 -1.96 -5.03
CA GLY A 55 22.99 -2.31 -3.87
C GLY A 55 21.68 -3.02 -4.22
N ALA A 56 21.06 -2.67 -5.35
CA ALA A 56 19.84 -3.30 -5.84
C ALA A 56 20.07 -4.69 -6.46
N HIS A 57 21.34 -5.07 -6.70
CA HIS A 57 21.74 -6.24 -7.46
C HIS A 57 21.19 -6.26 -8.90
N GLY A 58 21.01 -5.08 -9.51
CA GLY A 58 20.39 -4.92 -10.81
C GLY A 58 20.59 -3.53 -11.40
N THR A 59 20.35 -3.38 -12.70
CA THR A 59 20.50 -2.09 -13.40
C THR A 59 19.15 -1.55 -13.87
N LEU A 60 19.08 -0.24 -14.14
CA LEU A 60 17.97 0.30 -14.91
C LEU A 60 17.85 -0.41 -16.27
N PRO A 61 16.63 -0.61 -16.79
CA PRO A 61 16.45 -1.11 -18.15
C PRO A 61 17.12 -0.19 -19.18
N ASN A 62 17.87 -0.77 -20.12
CA ASN A 62 18.55 -0.04 -21.19
C ASN A 62 17.84 -0.17 -22.55
N GLY A 63 16.60 -0.65 -22.56
CA GLY A 63 15.78 -0.76 -23.76
C GLY A 63 15.37 0.62 -24.29
N PRO A 64 15.04 0.75 -25.59
CA PRO A 64 14.51 1.99 -26.12
C PRO A 64 13.16 2.31 -25.45
N PRO A 65 12.88 3.58 -25.12
CA PRO A 65 11.58 3.98 -24.61
C PRO A 65 10.50 3.77 -25.69
N PRO A 66 9.22 3.62 -25.29
CA PRO A 66 8.11 3.61 -26.24
C PRO A 66 8.06 4.88 -27.10
N ALA A 67 7.47 4.80 -28.30
CA ALA A 67 7.42 5.92 -29.23
C ALA A 67 6.49 7.07 -28.77
N ALA A 68 5.50 6.74 -27.95
CA ALA A 68 4.51 7.67 -27.41
C ALA A 68 4.07 7.20 -26.02
N LEU A 69 3.40 8.09 -25.30
CA LEU A 69 2.78 7.83 -24.01
C LEU A 69 1.41 8.51 -23.96
N SER A 70 0.38 7.76 -23.63
CA SER A 70 -0.98 8.28 -23.46
C SER A 70 -1.12 9.13 -22.19
N ALA A 71 -2.21 9.91 -22.08
CA ALA A 71 -2.49 10.67 -20.85
C ALA A 71 -2.74 9.76 -19.63
N GLU A 72 -3.36 8.60 -19.87
CA GLU A 72 -3.52 7.57 -18.83
C GLU A 72 -2.16 6.98 -18.44
N GLY A 73 -1.27 6.77 -19.40
CA GLY A 73 0.08 6.31 -19.15
C GLY A 73 0.91 7.30 -18.33
N VAL A 74 0.76 8.61 -18.58
CA VAL A 74 1.35 9.66 -17.72
C VAL A 74 0.83 9.56 -16.29
N THR A 75 -0.49 9.37 -16.12
CA THR A 75 -1.10 9.23 -14.79
C THR A 75 -0.58 7.98 -14.06
N ASN A 76 -0.43 6.86 -14.77
CA ASN A 76 0.15 5.63 -14.23
C ASN A 76 1.58 5.84 -13.74
N LEU A 77 2.45 6.42 -14.58
CA LEU A 77 3.85 6.66 -14.20
C LEU A 77 3.98 7.61 -13.02
N LYS A 78 3.11 8.62 -12.92
CA LYS A 78 3.07 9.52 -11.76
C LYS A 78 2.63 8.80 -10.49
N LEU A 79 1.63 7.92 -10.56
CA LEU A 79 1.22 7.14 -9.40
C LEU A 79 2.32 6.18 -8.94
N ILE A 80 2.96 5.47 -9.89
CA ILE A 80 4.11 4.60 -9.60
C ILE A 80 5.18 5.44 -8.89
N ALA A 81 5.64 6.55 -9.49
CA ALA A 81 6.68 7.38 -8.88
C ALA A 81 6.30 7.90 -7.48
N LEU A 82 5.02 8.22 -7.22
CA LEU A 82 4.54 8.59 -5.89
C LEU A 82 4.65 7.42 -4.90
N ASN A 83 4.27 6.21 -5.31
CA ASN A 83 4.38 5.00 -4.51
C ASN A 83 5.84 4.71 -4.15
N GLU A 84 6.71 4.62 -5.15
CA GLU A 84 8.09 4.20 -4.91
C GLU A 84 8.84 5.23 -4.04
N LEU A 85 8.53 6.52 -4.15
CA LEU A 85 9.08 7.54 -3.24
C LEU A 85 8.62 7.35 -1.79
N PHE A 86 7.36 6.94 -1.60
CA PHE A 86 6.83 6.58 -0.28
C PHE A 86 7.56 5.34 0.28
N GLU A 87 7.77 4.31 -0.53
CA GLU A 87 8.45 3.09 -0.11
C GLU A 87 9.93 3.33 0.22
N VAL A 88 10.65 4.10 -0.61
CA VAL A 88 12.03 4.51 -0.31
C VAL A 88 12.10 5.21 1.05
N ALA A 89 11.17 6.14 1.34
CA ALA A 89 11.13 6.83 2.63
C ALA A 89 10.87 5.85 3.79
N PHE A 90 9.91 4.93 3.62
CA PHE A 90 9.57 3.92 4.62
C PHE A 90 10.75 2.99 4.93
N PHE A 91 11.35 2.39 3.89
CA PHE A 91 12.45 1.46 4.07
C PHE A 91 13.72 2.15 4.57
N THR A 92 13.96 3.42 4.20
CA THR A 92 15.05 4.22 4.79
C THR A 92 14.88 4.37 6.31
N GLU A 93 13.66 4.68 6.78
CA GLU A 93 13.40 4.74 8.23
C GLU A 93 13.58 3.38 8.91
N LEU A 94 13.07 2.31 8.29
CA LEU A 94 13.18 0.96 8.82
C LEU A 94 14.65 0.52 8.94
N ILE A 95 15.46 0.73 7.91
CA ILE A 95 16.90 0.46 7.90
C ILE A 95 17.59 1.23 9.02
N TYR A 96 17.27 2.52 9.20
CA TYR A 96 17.85 3.30 10.29
C TYR A 96 17.50 2.72 11.66
N ASN A 97 16.22 2.39 11.88
CA ASN A 97 15.75 1.87 13.16
C ASN A 97 16.39 0.52 13.49
N VAL A 98 16.50 -0.39 12.51
CA VAL A 98 17.20 -1.68 12.63
C VAL A 98 18.67 -1.43 12.91
N THR A 99 19.38 -0.67 12.07
CA THR A 99 20.82 -0.36 12.20
C THR A 99 21.17 0.16 13.59
N ASN A 100 20.37 1.10 14.11
CA ASN A 100 20.62 1.74 15.40
C ASN A 100 20.03 0.97 16.58
N LYS A 101 19.42 -0.19 16.34
CA LYS A 101 18.76 -1.03 17.34
C LYS A 101 17.81 -0.21 18.21
N VAL A 102 17.04 0.67 17.57
CA VAL A 102 15.99 1.45 18.25
C VAL A 102 15.09 0.45 19.00
N SER A 103 14.62 0.82 20.19
CA SER A 103 13.80 -0.08 21.02
C SER A 103 12.63 -0.67 20.20
N GLY A 104 12.61 -2.01 20.08
CA GLY A 104 11.67 -2.74 19.20
C GLY A 104 12.28 -3.27 17.88
N TYR A 105 13.54 -2.92 17.57
CA TYR A 105 14.22 -3.24 16.31
C TYR A 105 15.54 -4.00 16.48
N ASP A 106 15.89 -4.47 17.69
CA ASP A 106 17.01 -5.40 17.86
C ASP A 106 16.58 -6.83 17.50
N LEU A 107 17.08 -7.31 16.35
CA LEU A 107 16.70 -8.59 15.76
C LEU A 107 17.59 -9.76 16.21
N GLY A 108 18.56 -9.50 17.09
CA GLY A 108 19.48 -10.54 17.57
C GLY A 108 20.26 -11.19 16.43
N MET A 109 20.24 -12.53 16.35
CA MET A 109 21.00 -13.29 15.35
C MET A 109 20.53 -13.06 13.90
N GLY A 110 19.31 -12.57 13.68
CA GLY A 110 18.80 -12.29 12.33
C GLY A 110 19.24 -10.92 11.79
N HIS A 111 19.91 -10.10 12.59
CA HIS A 111 20.14 -8.69 12.30
C HIS A 111 20.85 -8.44 10.95
N ASP A 112 21.98 -9.10 10.70
CA ASP A 112 22.80 -8.80 9.51
C ASP A 112 22.10 -9.21 8.22
N TYR A 113 21.50 -10.40 8.17
CA TYR A 113 20.75 -10.87 7.00
C TYR A 113 19.53 -9.98 6.72
N MET A 114 18.83 -9.55 7.78
CA MET A 114 17.70 -8.65 7.64
C MET A 114 18.12 -7.28 7.12
N LEU A 115 19.22 -6.74 7.64
CA LEU A 115 19.72 -5.44 7.19
C LEU A 115 20.21 -5.49 5.75
N ASP A 116 20.89 -6.57 5.35
CA ASP A 116 21.31 -6.82 3.96
C ASP A 116 20.09 -6.86 3.01
N SER A 117 19.07 -7.63 3.37
CA SER A 117 17.83 -7.75 2.58
C SER A 117 17.09 -6.41 2.47
N LEU A 118 16.98 -5.65 3.57
CA LEU A 118 16.33 -4.33 3.56
C LEU A 118 17.11 -3.31 2.73
N ASN A 119 18.46 -3.34 2.78
CA ASN A 119 19.28 -2.49 1.93
C ASN A 119 19.08 -2.81 0.45
N ALA A 120 18.97 -4.10 0.07
CA ALA A 120 18.67 -4.45 -1.30
C ALA A 120 17.30 -3.90 -1.74
N ILE A 121 16.28 -4.05 -0.90
CA ILE A 121 14.92 -3.54 -1.14
C ILE A 121 14.92 -2.03 -1.36
N VAL A 122 15.49 -1.22 -0.46
CA VAL A 122 15.44 0.25 -0.64
C VAL A 122 16.13 0.69 -1.93
N ASN A 123 17.24 0.05 -2.31
CA ASN A 123 17.92 0.36 -3.56
C ASN A 123 17.11 -0.08 -4.79
N GLN A 124 16.34 -1.18 -4.70
CA GLN A 124 15.40 -1.59 -5.75
C GLN A 124 14.28 -0.56 -5.92
N GLU A 125 13.70 -0.06 -4.83
CA GLU A 125 12.68 1.00 -4.88
C GLU A 125 13.22 2.33 -5.43
N GLU A 126 14.48 2.66 -5.13
CA GLU A 126 15.14 3.80 -5.77
C GLU A 126 15.23 3.62 -7.29
N LEU A 127 15.58 2.42 -7.79
CA LEU A 127 15.57 2.14 -9.24
C LEU A 127 14.17 2.21 -9.84
N HIS A 128 13.12 1.77 -9.12
CA HIS A 128 11.74 1.89 -9.57
C HIS A 128 11.33 3.37 -9.73
N VAL A 129 11.68 4.25 -8.77
CA VAL A 129 11.50 5.70 -8.92
C VAL A 129 12.25 6.24 -10.13
N LEU A 130 13.55 5.93 -10.26
CA LEU A 130 14.37 6.45 -11.36
C LEU A 130 13.82 6.02 -12.73
N ASN A 131 13.31 4.80 -12.84
CA ASN A 131 12.66 4.32 -14.04
C ASN A 131 11.36 5.09 -14.35
N ALA A 132 10.46 5.24 -13.37
CA ALA A 132 9.19 5.92 -13.56
C ALA A 132 9.36 7.43 -13.85
N ASN A 133 10.16 8.12 -13.04
CA ASN A 133 10.47 9.54 -13.23
C ASN A 133 11.33 9.79 -14.48
N GLY A 134 12.25 8.88 -14.82
CA GLY A 134 13.01 8.95 -16.07
C GLY A 134 12.11 8.82 -17.30
N ALA A 135 11.10 7.96 -17.24
CA ALA A 135 10.09 7.86 -18.30
C ALA A 135 9.25 9.14 -18.40
N LEU A 136 8.80 9.72 -17.28
CA LEU A 136 8.11 11.01 -17.28
C LEU A 136 8.96 12.11 -17.94
N GLU A 137 10.23 12.22 -17.53
CA GLU A 137 11.17 13.20 -18.10
C GLU A 137 11.39 12.99 -19.60
N HIS A 138 11.55 11.74 -20.05
CA HIS A 138 11.68 11.41 -21.47
C HIS A 138 10.51 11.95 -22.30
N PHE A 139 9.29 11.79 -21.80
CA PHE A 139 8.07 12.31 -22.43
C PHE A 139 7.76 13.77 -22.06
N LYS A 140 8.74 14.50 -21.52
CA LYS A 140 8.66 15.93 -21.16
C LYS A 140 7.54 16.22 -20.15
N GLN A 141 7.22 15.24 -19.32
CA GLN A 141 6.33 15.38 -18.19
C GLN A 141 7.14 15.76 -16.94
N GLU A 142 6.48 16.42 -16.00
CA GLU A 142 7.08 16.74 -14.71
C GLU A 142 7.29 15.45 -13.88
N LYS A 143 8.50 15.29 -13.34
CA LYS A 143 8.83 14.22 -12.37
C LYS A 143 8.05 14.43 -11.08
N ILE A 144 7.55 13.36 -10.47
CA ILE A 144 6.98 13.43 -9.12
C ILE A 144 8.11 13.66 -8.11
N GLN A 145 7.87 14.60 -7.20
CA GLN A 145 8.82 15.00 -6.15
C GLN A 145 8.43 14.36 -4.81
N PRO A 146 9.41 14.06 -3.93
CA PRO A 146 9.15 13.46 -2.64
C PRO A 146 8.26 14.34 -1.75
N CYS A 147 7.44 13.68 -0.94
CA CYS A 147 6.68 14.31 0.14
C CYS A 147 7.44 14.20 1.47
N LYS A 148 6.83 14.73 2.53
CA LYS A 148 7.16 14.32 3.91
C LYS A 148 6.23 13.21 4.36
N TYR A 149 6.74 12.28 5.15
CA TYR A 149 5.98 11.10 5.58
C TYR A 149 5.96 10.94 7.11
N ASN A 150 4.97 10.19 7.59
CA ASN A 150 4.82 9.80 8.98
C ASN A 150 4.23 8.39 9.06
N PHE A 151 5.04 7.42 9.51
CA PHE A 151 4.66 6.02 9.57
C PHE A 151 4.22 5.62 10.99
N PRO A 152 3.04 4.99 11.17
CA PRO A 152 2.48 4.68 12.48
C PRO A 152 2.98 3.32 13.02
N VAL A 153 4.30 3.10 13.05
CA VAL A 153 4.90 1.83 13.50
C VAL A 153 5.91 2.07 14.63
N GLU A 154 5.96 1.16 15.58
CA GLU A 154 6.75 1.34 16.82
C GLU A 154 7.84 0.28 17.00
N ASP A 155 7.76 -0.82 16.27
CA ASP A 155 8.67 -1.95 16.33
C ASP A 155 8.82 -2.63 14.96
N PHE A 156 9.79 -3.54 14.86
CA PHE A 156 10.08 -4.23 13.61
C PHE A 156 8.90 -5.06 13.09
N GLN A 157 8.11 -5.70 13.97
CA GLN A 157 7.02 -6.57 13.54
C GLN A 157 5.86 -5.76 12.93
N SER A 158 5.49 -4.65 13.57
CA SER A 158 4.50 -3.70 13.03
C SER A 158 5.00 -3.01 11.76
N ALA A 159 6.30 -2.71 11.65
CA ALA A 159 6.89 -2.21 10.41
C ALA A 159 6.79 -3.22 9.26
N ILE A 160 7.17 -4.47 9.47
CA ILE A 160 7.05 -5.51 8.44
C ILE A 160 5.59 -5.81 8.08
N ALA A 161 4.67 -5.76 9.05
CA ALA A 161 3.25 -5.91 8.77
C ALA A 161 2.69 -4.75 7.93
N LEU A 162 3.09 -3.51 8.23
CA LEU A 162 2.73 -2.35 7.43
C LEU A 162 3.34 -2.44 6.02
N ALA A 163 4.61 -2.85 5.92
CA ALA A 163 5.28 -3.12 4.65
C ALA A 163 4.46 -4.06 3.78
N GLY A 164 4.05 -5.20 4.36
CA GLY A 164 3.29 -6.15 3.58
C GLY A 164 1.90 -5.67 3.18
N THR A 165 1.23 -4.91 4.06
CA THR A 165 -0.09 -4.36 3.75
C THR A 165 -0.06 -3.36 2.58
N PHE A 166 0.91 -2.44 2.55
CA PHE A 166 0.99 -1.52 1.41
C PHE A 166 1.50 -2.24 0.15
N THR A 167 2.41 -3.20 0.28
CA THR A 167 2.92 -3.96 -0.87
C THR A 167 1.79 -4.75 -1.53
N ASP A 168 0.90 -5.41 -0.76
CA ASP A 168 -0.28 -6.08 -1.31
C ASP A 168 -1.22 -5.10 -2.07
N VAL A 169 -1.35 -3.84 -1.61
CA VAL A 169 -2.11 -2.79 -2.33
C VAL A 169 -1.41 -2.40 -3.63
N VAL A 170 -0.09 -2.28 -3.63
CA VAL A 170 0.70 -1.92 -4.82
C VAL A 170 0.67 -3.05 -5.84
N LEU A 171 0.85 -4.30 -5.42
CA LEU A 171 0.69 -5.48 -6.27
C LEU A 171 -0.71 -5.51 -6.93
N GLY A 172 -1.76 -5.16 -6.20
CA GLY A 172 -3.11 -5.01 -6.75
C GLY A 172 -3.23 -3.88 -7.77
N THR A 173 -2.54 -2.77 -7.52
CA THR A 173 -2.58 -1.54 -8.33
C THR A 173 -1.78 -1.67 -9.62
N LEU A 174 -0.62 -2.33 -9.57
CA LEU A 174 0.21 -2.54 -10.75
C LEU A 174 -0.46 -3.48 -11.77
N GLN A 175 -1.38 -4.34 -11.34
CA GLN A 175 -2.26 -5.10 -12.25
C GLN A 175 -3.18 -4.15 -13.04
N ASP A 176 -3.83 -3.20 -12.37
CA ASP A 176 -4.67 -2.18 -13.01
C ASP A 176 -3.85 -1.27 -13.93
N VAL A 177 -2.69 -0.81 -13.48
CA VAL A 177 -1.75 -0.04 -14.30
C VAL A 177 -1.37 -0.76 -15.58
N ASN A 178 -1.02 -2.05 -15.51
CA ASN A 178 -0.69 -2.85 -16.70
C ASN A 178 -1.89 -2.97 -17.65
N GLN A 179 -3.09 -3.20 -17.11
CA GLN A 179 -4.32 -3.27 -17.90
C GLN A 179 -4.61 -1.94 -18.60
N ILE A 180 -4.40 -0.81 -17.92
CA ILE A 180 -4.60 0.53 -18.47
C ILE A 180 -3.56 0.84 -19.55
N PHE A 181 -2.28 0.52 -19.34
CA PHE A 181 -1.27 0.68 -20.38
C PHE A 181 -1.63 -0.13 -21.64
N ALA A 182 -2.03 -1.39 -21.48
CA ALA A 182 -2.43 -2.24 -22.60
C ALA A 182 -3.64 -1.67 -23.36
N LYS A 183 -4.66 -1.15 -22.65
CA LYS A 183 -5.85 -0.53 -23.26
C LYS A 183 -5.55 0.78 -23.99
N ASN A 184 -4.50 1.50 -23.59
CA ASN A 184 -4.19 2.85 -24.08
C ASN A 184 -3.01 2.92 -25.06
N GLN A 185 -2.59 1.79 -25.63
CA GLN A 185 -1.47 1.69 -26.58
C GLN A 185 -0.11 2.07 -25.98
N ASP A 186 0.04 1.88 -24.67
CA ASP A 186 1.30 2.03 -23.93
C ASP A 186 1.90 0.66 -23.57
N ASP A 187 1.62 -0.38 -24.37
CA ASP A 187 2.01 -1.77 -24.10
C ASP A 187 3.53 -1.97 -23.99
N GLY A 188 4.32 -1.05 -24.54
CA GLY A 188 5.77 -0.99 -24.36
C GLY A 188 6.23 -0.86 -22.90
N LEU A 189 5.38 -0.36 -22.00
CA LEU A 189 5.68 -0.25 -20.56
C LEU A 189 5.26 -1.48 -19.76
N VAL A 190 4.36 -2.32 -20.29
CA VAL A 190 3.75 -3.44 -19.56
C VAL A 190 4.79 -4.44 -19.07
N ARG A 191 5.80 -4.75 -19.89
CA ARG A 191 6.86 -5.70 -19.48
C ARG A 191 7.70 -5.16 -18.32
N ALA A 192 8.05 -3.88 -18.35
CA ALA A 192 8.85 -3.26 -17.31
C ALA A 192 8.07 -3.22 -15.98
N VAL A 193 6.79 -2.83 -16.02
CA VAL A 193 5.97 -2.84 -14.80
C VAL A 193 5.65 -4.26 -14.33
N THR A 194 5.49 -5.22 -15.23
CA THR A 194 5.35 -6.64 -14.86
C THR A 194 6.60 -7.18 -14.16
N SER A 195 7.80 -6.74 -14.52
CA SER A 195 9.02 -7.10 -13.77
C SER A 195 9.05 -6.47 -12.37
N VAL A 196 8.53 -5.26 -12.20
CA VAL A 196 8.37 -4.61 -10.89
C VAL A 196 7.40 -5.42 -10.02
N VAL A 197 6.23 -5.81 -10.55
CA VAL A 197 5.29 -6.72 -9.87
C VAL A 197 5.97 -8.01 -9.40
N GLY A 198 6.83 -8.60 -10.24
CA GLY A 198 7.59 -9.80 -9.88
C GLY A 198 8.54 -9.56 -8.71
N ASN A 199 9.29 -8.45 -8.73
CA ASN A 199 10.21 -8.09 -7.66
C ASN A 199 9.46 -7.79 -6.35
N GLU A 200 8.44 -6.94 -6.37
CA GLU A 200 7.64 -6.63 -5.18
C GLU A 200 6.95 -7.87 -4.61
N ALA A 201 6.52 -8.83 -5.43
CA ALA A 201 5.94 -10.08 -4.95
C ALA A 201 6.97 -10.96 -4.21
N GLU A 202 8.26 -10.91 -4.61
CA GLU A 202 9.35 -11.56 -3.86
C GLU A 202 9.55 -10.88 -2.49
N GLN A 203 9.49 -9.54 -2.45
CA GLN A 203 9.55 -8.78 -1.21
C GLN A 203 8.35 -9.08 -0.30
N GLU A 204 7.14 -9.13 -0.85
CA GLU A 204 5.94 -9.47 -0.08
C GLU A 204 6.04 -10.88 0.49
N GLY A 205 6.50 -11.85 -0.31
CA GLY A 205 6.77 -13.19 0.18
C GLY A 205 7.74 -13.22 1.37
N PHE A 206 8.76 -12.36 1.34
CA PHE A 206 9.68 -12.17 2.45
C PHE A 206 9.00 -11.54 3.67
N PHE A 207 8.23 -10.45 3.53
CA PHE A 207 7.50 -9.82 4.63
C PHE A 207 6.52 -10.78 5.30
N ARG A 208 5.86 -11.62 4.50
CA ARG A 208 4.91 -12.64 4.98
C ARG A 208 5.61 -13.75 5.76
N LEU A 209 6.74 -14.24 5.28
CA LEU A 209 7.54 -15.23 6.01
C LEU A 209 8.01 -14.70 7.36
N MET A 210 8.42 -13.43 7.42
CA MET A 210 8.83 -12.78 8.67
C MET A 210 7.69 -12.68 9.69
N GLN A 211 6.45 -12.59 9.21
CA GLN A 211 5.23 -12.62 10.01
C GLN A 211 4.70 -14.05 10.28
N LYS A 212 5.44 -15.09 9.86
CA LYS A 212 5.03 -16.51 9.94
C LYS A 212 3.75 -16.83 9.15
N LYS A 213 3.50 -16.08 8.08
CA LYS A 213 2.43 -16.31 7.11
C LYS A 213 2.94 -17.19 5.97
N ARG A 214 2.02 -17.68 5.14
CA ARG A 214 2.37 -18.32 3.85
C ARG A 214 2.98 -17.26 2.93
N PRO A 215 4.10 -17.54 2.20
CA PRO A 215 4.72 -16.56 1.30
C PRO A 215 3.74 -15.98 0.27
N SER A 216 2.89 -16.81 -0.32
CA SER A 216 1.78 -16.35 -1.15
C SER A 216 0.50 -16.32 -0.33
N SER A 217 -0.21 -15.19 -0.36
CA SER A 217 -1.51 -15.01 0.30
C SER A 217 -2.62 -15.78 -0.40
N GLN A 218 -2.70 -15.63 -1.73
CA GLN A 218 -3.73 -16.20 -2.60
C GLN A 218 -3.16 -16.59 -3.98
N PRO A 219 -3.83 -17.49 -4.73
CA PRO A 219 -3.45 -17.81 -6.11
C PRO A 219 -3.74 -16.64 -7.09
N PHE A 220 -4.71 -15.79 -6.75
CA PHE A 220 -5.06 -14.58 -7.49
C PHE A 220 -5.16 -13.46 -6.47
N LEU A 221 -4.16 -12.57 -6.45
CA LEU A 221 -4.09 -11.47 -5.50
C LEU A 221 -5.25 -10.48 -5.70
N THR A 222 -5.56 -9.72 -4.66
CA THR A 222 -6.60 -8.69 -4.69
C THR A 222 -6.25 -7.60 -5.69
N THR A 223 -7.17 -7.31 -6.62
CA THR A 223 -7.02 -6.15 -7.51
C THR A 223 -7.33 -4.86 -6.76
N ALA A 224 -6.61 -3.79 -7.08
CA ALA A 224 -6.85 -2.45 -6.58
C ALA A 224 -6.81 -1.46 -7.75
N THR A 225 -7.75 -0.51 -7.79
CA THR A 225 -7.67 0.57 -8.77
C THR A 225 -6.66 1.62 -8.33
N ARG A 226 -6.13 2.40 -9.28
CA ARG A 226 -5.24 3.54 -9.02
C ARG A 226 -5.72 4.48 -7.93
N ASP A 227 -7.03 4.73 -7.83
CA ASP A 227 -7.62 5.63 -6.84
C ASP A 227 -7.48 5.12 -5.39
N PHE A 228 -7.54 3.79 -5.20
CA PHE A 228 -7.38 3.19 -3.87
C PHE A 228 -5.95 3.33 -3.37
N ALA A 229 -4.94 2.98 -4.19
CA ALA A 229 -3.53 3.18 -3.82
C ALA A 229 -3.20 4.66 -3.64
N PHE A 230 -3.64 5.52 -4.57
CA PHE A 230 -3.44 6.97 -4.44
C PHE A 230 -3.99 7.51 -3.12
N THR A 231 -5.14 7.00 -2.68
CA THR A 231 -5.71 7.38 -1.38
C THR A 231 -4.91 6.79 -0.21
N ALA A 232 -4.57 5.50 -0.26
CA ALA A 232 -3.85 4.79 0.81
C ALA A 232 -2.47 5.41 1.11
N ILE A 233 -1.66 5.68 0.07
CA ILE A 233 -0.33 6.29 0.22
C ILE A 233 -0.42 7.65 0.92
N GLN A 234 -1.46 8.42 0.61
CA GLN A 234 -1.65 9.76 1.15
C GLN A 234 -2.04 9.80 2.64
N ASP A 235 -2.37 8.66 3.26
CA ASP A 235 -2.59 8.60 4.71
C ASP A 235 -1.28 8.66 5.51
N PHE A 236 -0.14 8.40 4.86
CA PHE A 236 1.19 8.53 5.45
C PHE A 236 1.86 9.87 5.13
N VAL A 237 1.29 10.64 4.21
CA VAL A 237 1.83 11.93 3.79
C VAL A 237 1.48 13.03 4.79
N VAL A 238 2.47 13.82 5.20
CA VAL A 238 2.21 15.05 5.96
C VAL A 238 1.49 16.05 5.06
N GLU A 239 0.32 16.52 5.49
CA GLU A 239 -0.53 17.41 4.70
C GLU A 239 0.22 18.65 4.19
N GLY A 240 0.08 18.94 2.90
CA GLY A 240 0.71 20.08 2.23
C GLY A 240 2.21 19.93 1.96
N SER A 241 2.82 18.77 2.25
CA SER A 241 4.27 18.58 2.06
C SER A 241 4.70 18.19 0.65
N CYS A 242 3.80 17.61 -0.15
CA CYS A 242 4.12 17.16 -1.51
C CYS A 242 4.17 18.34 -2.48
N PRO A 243 5.28 18.57 -3.21
CA PRO A 243 5.40 19.71 -4.12
C PRO A 243 4.41 19.69 -5.30
N ASN A 244 4.14 18.52 -5.87
CA ASN A 244 3.41 18.40 -7.14
C ASN A 244 2.40 17.23 -7.19
N ILE A 245 1.92 16.75 -6.04
CA ILE A 245 0.90 15.70 -5.96
C ILE A 245 -0.41 16.07 -6.68
N ALA A 246 -0.74 17.36 -6.76
CA ALA A 246 -1.91 17.87 -7.47
C ALA A 246 -1.86 17.63 -8.99
N THR A 247 -0.70 17.22 -9.53
CA THR A 247 -0.55 16.91 -10.96
C THR A 247 -0.94 15.47 -11.31
N ILE A 248 -1.36 14.67 -10.31
CA ILE A 248 -1.83 13.30 -10.46
C ILE A 248 -3.38 13.33 -10.45
N PRO A 249 -4.05 13.16 -11.60
CA PRO A 249 -5.50 13.35 -11.72
C PRO A 249 -6.30 12.14 -11.22
N LEU A 250 -6.03 11.67 -10.01
CA LEU A 250 -6.70 10.54 -9.37
C LEU A 250 -7.61 11.01 -8.24
N LYS A 251 -8.66 10.22 -7.98
CA LYS A 251 -9.63 10.52 -6.93
C LYS A 251 -9.05 10.14 -5.57
N ARG A 252 -8.99 11.09 -4.65
CA ARG A 252 -8.74 10.82 -3.23
C ARG A 252 -10.07 10.57 -2.53
N PHE A 253 -10.27 9.36 -2.01
CA PHE A 253 -11.45 9.05 -1.21
C PHE A 253 -11.38 9.70 0.18
N LYS A 254 -12.55 9.84 0.82
CA LYS A 254 -12.62 10.29 2.20
C LYS A 254 -12.16 9.16 3.14
N PRO A 255 -11.56 9.47 4.30
CA PRO A 255 -11.06 8.42 5.19
C PRO A 255 -12.16 7.49 5.71
N LEU A 256 -11.91 6.18 5.61
CA LEU A 256 -12.70 5.12 6.24
C LEU A 256 -11.83 4.45 7.30
N SER A 257 -12.30 4.41 8.55
CA SER A 257 -11.59 3.75 9.65
C SER A 257 -12.15 2.36 9.88
N LEU A 258 -11.28 1.35 9.95
CA LEU A 258 -11.60 0.02 10.44
C LEU A 258 -11.40 -0.01 11.96
N GLU A 259 -12.50 -0.11 12.70
CA GLU A 259 -12.51 -0.02 14.16
C GLU A 259 -12.28 -1.38 14.82
N THR A 260 -12.70 -2.47 14.19
CA THR A 260 -12.37 -3.83 14.63
C THR A 260 -10.86 -4.04 14.53
N LYS A 261 -10.18 -4.45 15.61
CA LYS A 261 -8.72 -4.62 15.63
C LYS A 261 -8.26 -6.01 15.27
N THR A 262 -8.90 -7.04 15.78
CA THR A 262 -8.52 -8.44 15.49
C THR A 262 -9.58 -9.06 14.61
N ILE A 263 -9.16 -9.60 13.46
CA ILE A 263 -10.07 -10.13 12.44
C ILE A 263 -9.67 -11.60 12.18
N PRO A 264 -10.23 -12.55 12.94
CA PRO A 264 -9.99 -13.97 12.70
C PRO A 264 -10.50 -14.41 11.32
N ALA A 265 -9.98 -15.53 10.84
CA ALA A 265 -10.38 -16.19 9.60
C ALA A 265 -11.75 -16.90 9.74
N GLU A 266 -12.81 -16.13 9.97
CA GLU A 266 -14.18 -16.60 10.13
C GLU A 266 -15.21 -15.53 9.77
N ASN A 267 -16.42 -15.96 9.44
CA ASN A 267 -17.57 -15.08 9.28
C ASN A 267 -17.82 -14.26 10.54
N GLN A 268 -17.79 -12.92 10.41
CA GLN A 268 -17.97 -12.02 11.54
C GLN A 268 -18.59 -10.69 11.10
N LYS A 269 -18.81 -9.78 12.05
CA LYS A 269 -19.16 -8.39 11.76
C LYS A 269 -17.96 -7.50 12.02
N LEU A 270 -17.62 -6.67 11.03
CA LEU A 270 -16.58 -5.66 11.16
C LEU A 270 -17.21 -4.31 11.44
N LYS A 271 -16.63 -3.58 12.39
CA LYS A 271 -17.05 -2.23 12.76
C LYS A 271 -16.18 -1.23 12.00
N PHE A 272 -16.82 -0.26 11.38
CA PHE A 272 -16.18 0.83 10.66
C PHE A 272 -16.65 2.18 11.19
N SER A 273 -15.89 3.23 10.86
CA SER A 273 -16.35 4.61 11.06
C SER A 273 -15.86 5.57 9.98
N PHE A 274 -16.62 6.66 9.78
CA PHE A 274 -16.17 7.83 9.05
C PHE A 274 -16.66 9.12 9.74
N LYS A 275 -16.08 10.27 9.37
CA LYS A 275 -16.47 11.56 9.94
C LYS A 275 -17.76 12.06 9.29
N MET A 276 -18.74 12.47 10.11
CA MET A 276 -20.04 12.95 9.64
C MET A 276 -19.90 14.16 8.70
N LYS A 277 -18.96 15.07 8.97
CA LYS A 277 -18.71 16.24 8.11
C LYS A 277 -18.27 15.87 6.68
N ASP A 278 -17.67 14.69 6.51
CA ASP A 278 -17.21 14.20 5.22
C ASP A 278 -18.32 13.46 4.45
N ALA A 279 -19.42 13.10 5.12
CA ALA A 279 -20.61 12.55 4.49
C ALA A 279 -21.47 13.59 3.76
N GLY A 280 -21.27 14.89 4.04
CA GLY A 280 -21.98 15.95 3.33
C GLY A 280 -23.51 15.79 3.39
N MET A 281 -24.13 15.56 2.24
CA MET A 281 -25.58 15.39 2.08
C MET A 281 -26.02 13.93 1.87
N TYR A 282 -25.10 12.96 1.92
CA TYR A 282 -25.43 11.57 1.64
C TYR A 282 -26.33 10.99 2.74
N ASP A 283 -27.41 10.32 2.34
CA ASP A 283 -28.20 9.49 3.25
C ASP A 283 -27.45 8.16 3.49
N THR A 284 -27.22 7.82 4.76
CA THR A 284 -26.59 6.55 5.15
C THR A 284 -27.37 5.32 4.66
N ASN A 285 -28.67 5.44 4.36
CA ASN A 285 -29.47 4.36 3.80
C ASN A 285 -29.11 4.04 2.34
N ASP A 286 -28.56 5.01 1.62
CA ASP A 286 -28.09 4.86 0.23
C ASP A 286 -26.63 4.37 0.17
N MET A 287 -25.95 4.31 1.32
CA MET A 287 -24.59 3.82 1.42
C MET A 287 -24.56 2.29 1.54
N ARG A 288 -23.50 1.70 1.02
CA ARG A 288 -23.12 0.30 1.19
C ARG A 288 -21.66 0.23 1.56
N LEU A 289 -21.25 -0.84 2.24
CA LEU A 289 -19.84 -1.20 2.29
C LEU A 289 -19.60 -2.25 1.21
N THR A 290 -18.58 -2.05 0.40
CA THR A 290 -18.20 -2.98 -0.65
C THR A 290 -16.78 -3.47 -0.39
N TYR A 291 -16.55 -4.77 -0.57
CA TYR A 291 -15.24 -5.39 -0.44
C TYR A 291 -14.69 -5.86 -1.80
N LEU A 292 -13.40 -5.66 -2.02
CA LEU A 292 -12.60 -6.36 -3.04
C LEU A 292 -11.72 -7.39 -2.35
N ASN A 293 -11.76 -8.63 -2.82
CA ASN A 293 -10.83 -9.69 -2.41
C ASN A 293 -10.53 -10.61 -3.60
N GLY A 294 -9.25 -10.86 -3.86
CA GLY A 294 -8.78 -11.53 -5.06
C GLY A 294 -9.21 -10.80 -6.35
N GLN A 295 -9.46 -11.60 -7.38
CA GLN A 295 -10.00 -11.13 -8.67
C GLN A 295 -11.53 -11.31 -8.76
N ASN A 296 -12.21 -11.43 -7.62
CA ASN A 296 -13.66 -11.67 -7.58
C ASN A 296 -14.44 -10.39 -7.88
N GLN A 297 -15.73 -10.54 -8.21
CA GLN A 297 -16.65 -9.40 -8.25
C GLN A 297 -16.77 -8.75 -6.86
N PRO A 298 -16.95 -7.42 -6.78
CA PRO A 298 -17.08 -6.73 -5.51
C PRO A 298 -18.27 -7.24 -4.67
N ILE A 299 -18.03 -7.48 -3.38
CA ILE A 299 -19.03 -7.99 -2.45
C ILE A 299 -19.70 -6.82 -1.74
N VAL A 300 -20.99 -6.59 -2.00
CA VAL A 300 -21.75 -5.48 -1.44
C VAL A 300 -22.49 -5.89 -0.16
N GLN A 301 -22.33 -5.12 0.91
CA GLN A 301 -22.97 -5.32 2.20
C GLN A 301 -23.72 -4.07 2.66
N LYS A 302 -24.86 -4.29 3.31
CA LYS A 302 -25.63 -3.22 3.94
C LYS A 302 -25.01 -2.83 5.28
N PHE A 303 -25.16 -1.57 5.65
CA PHE A 303 -24.82 -1.13 6.99
C PHE A 303 -25.80 -1.72 8.01
N GLU A 304 -25.26 -2.14 9.13
CA GLU A 304 -25.98 -2.57 10.32
C GLU A 304 -25.55 -1.71 11.50
N ASN A 305 -26.40 -1.63 12.53
CA ASN A 305 -26.05 -1.00 13.80
C ASN A 305 -25.48 0.43 13.66
N VAL A 306 -26.02 1.22 12.74
CA VAL A 306 -25.57 2.60 12.48
C VAL A 306 -25.79 3.46 13.72
N LYS A 307 -24.73 4.10 14.22
CA LYS A 307 -24.74 4.97 15.39
C LYS A 307 -23.95 6.24 15.11
N MET A 308 -24.52 7.37 15.48
CA MET A 308 -23.83 8.65 15.47
C MET A 308 -23.30 8.93 16.88
N GLU A 309 -21.98 9.06 17.02
CA GLU A 309 -21.32 9.36 18.28
C GLU A 309 -20.33 10.51 18.06
N GLY A 310 -20.67 11.70 18.58
CA GLY A 310 -19.90 12.92 18.33
C GLY A 310 -19.84 13.27 16.84
N GLU A 311 -18.64 13.40 16.30
CA GLU A 311 -18.41 13.73 14.87
C GLU A 311 -18.27 12.49 13.97
N LYS A 312 -18.49 11.28 14.50
CA LYS A 312 -18.32 10.03 13.76
C LYS A 312 -19.64 9.28 13.57
N VAL A 313 -19.78 8.69 12.38
CA VAL A 313 -20.77 7.65 12.09
C VAL A 313 -20.07 6.32 12.23
N PHE A 314 -20.56 5.48 13.14
CA PHE A 314 -20.14 4.10 13.30
C PHE A 314 -21.19 3.18 12.68
N PHE A 315 -20.74 2.09 12.07
CA PHE A 315 -21.61 1.06 11.54
C PHE A 315 -20.89 -0.28 11.55
N GLU A 316 -21.66 -1.35 11.44
CA GLU A 316 -21.16 -2.71 11.31
C GLU A 316 -21.58 -3.28 9.96
N THR A 317 -20.78 -4.19 9.41
CA THR A 317 -21.13 -4.93 8.21
C THR A 317 -20.71 -6.39 8.34
N PRO A 318 -21.47 -7.34 7.76
CA PRO A 318 -20.99 -8.71 7.61
C PRO A 318 -19.65 -8.74 6.86
N PHE A 319 -18.73 -9.59 7.31
CA PHE A 319 -17.51 -9.96 6.62
C PHE A 319 -17.61 -11.46 6.30
N PRO A 320 -18.00 -11.81 5.06
CA PRO A 320 -18.36 -13.16 4.67
C PRO A 320 -17.11 -14.00 4.32
N TYR A 321 -16.21 -14.16 5.29
CA TYR A 321 -14.96 -14.91 5.12
C TYR A 321 -15.15 -16.32 4.55
N ASP A 322 -16.04 -17.13 5.12
CA ASP A 322 -16.19 -18.54 4.74
C ASP A 322 -16.86 -18.70 3.37
N ASP A 323 -17.73 -17.76 3.00
CA ASP A 323 -18.47 -17.81 1.74
C ASP A 323 -17.58 -17.47 0.53
N PHE A 324 -16.55 -16.63 0.74
CA PHE A 324 -15.68 -16.13 -0.33
C PHE A 324 -14.19 -16.46 -0.13
N LEU A 325 -13.82 -17.13 0.96
CA LEU A 325 -12.44 -17.40 1.36
C LEU A 325 -11.57 -16.14 1.37
N MET A 326 -12.00 -15.11 2.13
CA MET A 326 -11.43 -13.74 2.15
C MET A 326 -10.03 -13.66 2.81
N ASN A 327 -9.08 -14.45 2.32
CA ASN A 327 -7.67 -14.47 2.72
C ASN A 327 -6.88 -13.32 2.07
N GLY A 328 -5.68 -13.03 2.60
CA GLY A 328 -4.85 -11.91 2.15
C GLY A 328 -5.53 -10.56 2.31
N LEU A 329 -5.10 -9.62 1.47
CA LEU A 329 -5.67 -8.28 1.39
C LEU A 329 -7.16 -8.31 1.02
N THR A 330 -7.97 -7.58 1.76
CA THR A 330 -9.31 -7.15 1.35
C THR A 330 -9.37 -5.63 1.41
N ILE A 331 -9.83 -5.00 0.33
CA ILE A 331 -10.05 -3.55 0.27
C ILE A 331 -11.54 -3.27 0.49
N ALA A 332 -11.86 -2.54 1.56
CA ALA A 332 -13.20 -2.07 1.86
C ALA A 332 -13.38 -0.61 1.43
N ALA A 333 -14.53 -0.29 0.84
CA ALA A 333 -14.92 1.09 0.58
C ALA A 333 -16.41 1.30 0.83
N VAL A 334 -16.78 2.50 1.26
CA VAL A 334 -18.19 2.91 1.30
C VAL A 334 -18.57 3.42 -0.08
N THR A 335 -19.55 2.80 -0.72
CA THR A 335 -20.03 3.10 -2.07
C THR A 335 -21.48 3.58 -2.03
N MET A 336 -21.93 4.22 -3.12
CA MET A 336 -23.29 4.74 -3.25
C MET A 336 -24.17 3.86 -4.14
N GLY A 337 -25.38 3.56 -3.68
CA GLY A 337 -26.58 3.35 -4.50
C GLY A 337 -26.66 2.10 -5.38
N ALA A 338 -25.70 1.18 -5.30
CA ALA A 338 -25.73 -0.08 -6.05
C ALA A 338 -25.71 -1.29 -5.11
N ASP A 339 -26.51 -2.30 -5.43
CA ASP A 339 -26.52 -3.58 -4.70
C ASP A 339 -25.52 -4.60 -5.31
N GLU A 340 -24.95 -4.30 -6.48
CA GLU A 340 -23.90 -5.07 -7.15
C GLU A 340 -23.01 -4.16 -8.00
N PHE A 341 -21.75 -4.58 -8.22
CA PHE A 341 -20.81 -3.92 -9.13
C PHE A 341 -20.23 -4.95 -10.09
N ALA A 342 -19.97 -4.53 -11.33
CA ALA A 342 -19.43 -5.43 -12.35
C ALA A 342 -17.96 -5.83 -12.06
N ASP A 343 -17.18 -4.88 -11.56
CA ASP A 343 -15.73 -4.98 -11.36
C ASP A 343 -15.23 -3.91 -10.36
N ALA A 344 -13.92 -3.91 -10.11
CA ALA A 344 -13.26 -2.97 -9.21
C ALA A 344 -13.33 -1.50 -9.72
N ASP A 345 -13.32 -1.27 -11.03
CA ASP A 345 -13.45 0.06 -11.63
C ASP A 345 -14.80 0.69 -11.26
N LYS A 346 -15.89 -0.08 -11.42
CA LYS A 346 -17.25 0.38 -11.05
C LYS A 346 -17.42 0.60 -9.57
N MET A 347 -16.76 -0.20 -8.73
CA MET A 347 -16.71 0.05 -7.30
C MET A 347 -15.98 1.37 -6.97
N ALA A 348 -14.81 1.62 -7.57
CA ALA A 348 -14.02 2.83 -7.32
C ALA A 348 -14.72 4.12 -7.80
N GLU A 349 -15.40 4.05 -8.95
CA GLU A 349 -16.25 5.14 -9.46
C GLU A 349 -17.31 5.55 -8.41
N ALA A 350 -17.97 4.56 -7.80
CA ALA A 350 -19.04 4.75 -6.81
C ALA A 350 -18.55 4.98 -5.37
N ALA A 351 -17.26 4.74 -5.08
CA ALA A 351 -16.70 4.85 -3.74
C ALA A 351 -16.63 6.31 -3.27
N VAL A 352 -16.96 6.54 -2.00
CA VAL A 352 -16.91 7.86 -1.34
C VAL A 352 -15.89 7.83 -0.22
N PHE A 353 -15.89 6.77 0.60
CA PHE A 353 -14.93 6.58 1.67
C PHE A 353 -14.09 5.33 1.45
N GLY A 354 -12.81 5.38 1.77
CA GLY A 354 -11.90 4.25 1.65
C GLY A 354 -10.44 4.70 1.55
N PRO A 355 -9.53 3.74 1.28
CA PRO A 355 -9.75 2.32 1.51
C PRO A 355 -9.71 1.98 3.01
N GLY A 356 -10.53 1.03 3.43
CA GLY A 356 -10.28 0.26 4.65
C GLY A 356 -9.52 -1.00 4.27
N LEU A 357 -8.27 -1.12 4.71
CA LEU A 357 -7.41 -2.28 4.40
C LEU A 357 -7.54 -3.34 5.48
N ILE A 358 -7.76 -4.59 5.07
CA ILE A 358 -7.97 -5.74 5.96
C ILE A 358 -7.03 -6.86 5.51
N GLU A 359 -6.27 -7.44 6.44
CA GLU A 359 -5.39 -8.60 6.21
C GLU A 359 -5.87 -9.81 7.04
N VAL A 360 -6.11 -10.96 6.39
CA VAL A 360 -6.55 -12.22 7.03
C VAL A 360 -5.78 -13.41 6.46
N ASP A 361 -5.36 -14.38 7.28
CA ASP A 361 -4.48 -15.50 6.85
C ASP A 361 -4.78 -16.89 7.43
#